data_AF-A0A6B3GWT2-F1
#
_entry.id   AF-A0A6B3GWT2-F1
#
_cell.length_a   1.000
_cell.length_b   1.000
_cell.length_c   1.000
_cell.angle_alpha   90.00
_cell.angle_beta   90.00
_cell.angle_gamma   90.00
#
_symmetry.space_group_name_H-M   'P 1'
#
loop_
_entity.id
_entity.type
_entity.pdbx_description
1 polymer ?
#
loop_
_entity_poly.entity_id
_entity_poly.type
_entity_poly.pdbx_seq_one_letter_code
_entity_poly.pdbx_strand_id
1 'polypeptide(L)'
;DDDLAQRFTAGLDTVLAPVLSTLDNLPAYFDPALAPADFLPWLATWVGVDIDRAWPQELQRAVVARAVELHRWRGTRRGLVEHLRLCFGVHADVRDGGGVAWSAGPG
;
A
#
# COMPACT_ATOMS: atom_id res chain seq x y z
N ASP A 1 -14.58 -34.33 -36.89
CA ASP A 1 -14.90 -32.99 -36.38
C ASP A 1 -16.37 -32.90 -36.00
N ASP A 2 -16.64 -32.54 -34.75
CA ASP A 2 -17.98 -32.39 -34.20
C ASP A 2 -18.32 -30.89 -34.07
N ASP A 3 -19.14 -30.39 -35.00
CA ASP A 3 -19.56 -28.98 -35.07
C ASP A 3 -20.26 -28.52 -33.79
N LEU A 4 -21.07 -29.39 -33.17
CA LEU A 4 -21.78 -29.06 -31.95
C LEU A 4 -20.80 -28.83 -30.80
N ALA A 5 -19.83 -29.73 -30.64
CA ALA A 5 -18.82 -29.62 -29.60
C ALA A 5 -18.03 -28.32 -29.74
N GLN A 6 -17.60 -27.97 -30.97
CA GLN A 6 -16.83 -26.75 -31.23
C GLN A 6 -17.63 -25.47 -30.96
N ARG A 7 -18.89 -25.40 -31.41
CA ARG A 7 -19.74 -24.23 -31.17
C ARG A 7 -20.14 -24.07 -29.71
N PHE A 8 -20.35 -25.18 -29.02
CA PHE A 8 -20.64 -25.18 -27.59
C PHE A 8 -19.45 -24.67 -26.77
N THR A 9 -18.24 -25.18 -27.00
CA THR A 9 -17.04 -24.72 -26.28
C THR A 9 -16.68 -23.28 -26.63
N ALA A 10 -16.82 -22.85 -27.88
CA ALA A 10 -16.62 -21.45 -28.26
C ALA A 10 -17.60 -20.48 -27.56
N GLY A 11 -18.85 -20.91 -27.37
CA GLY A 11 -19.83 -20.16 -26.59
C GLY A 11 -19.42 -20.03 -25.12
N LEU A 12 -18.91 -21.12 -24.52
CA LEU A 12 -18.40 -21.10 -23.14
C LEU A 12 -17.17 -20.21 -22.99
N ASP A 13 -16.21 -20.27 -23.92
CA ASP A 13 -15.03 -19.40 -23.92
C ASP A 13 -15.43 -17.92 -23.93
N THR A 14 -16.41 -17.55 -24.76
CA THR A 14 -16.91 -16.17 -24.82
C THR A 14 -17.51 -15.71 -23.48
N VAL A 15 -18.27 -16.59 -22.82
CA VAL A 15 -18.93 -16.27 -21.54
C VAL A 15 -17.92 -16.25 -20.38
N LEU A 16 -16.93 -17.14 -20.38
CA LEU A 16 -15.96 -17.28 -19.29
C LEU A 16 -14.77 -16.33 -19.41
N ALA A 17 -14.41 -15.88 -20.61
CA ALA A 17 -13.25 -15.02 -20.84
C ALA A 17 -13.20 -13.77 -19.93
N PRO A 18 -14.29 -13.02 -19.68
CA PRO A 18 -14.25 -11.88 -18.76
C PRO A 18 -13.95 -12.27 -17.30
N VAL A 19 -14.43 -13.43 -16.84
CA VAL A 19 -14.16 -13.94 -15.50
C VAL A 19 -12.70 -14.32 -15.37
N LEU A 20 -12.17 -15.07 -16.34
CA LEU A 20 -10.77 -15.47 -16.38
C LEU A 20 -9.86 -14.23 -16.42
N SER A 21 -10.16 -13.26 -17.29
CA SER A 21 -9.43 -11.99 -17.34
C SER A 21 -9.44 -11.24 -16.01
N THR A 22 -10.56 -11.25 -15.28
CA THR A 22 -10.64 -10.64 -13.94
C THR A 22 -9.73 -11.35 -12.95
N LEU A 23 -9.72 -12.70 -12.95
CA LEU A 23 -8.87 -13.51 -12.08
C LEU A 23 -7.39 -13.34 -12.41
N ASP A 24 -7.04 -13.29 -13.69
CA ASP A 24 -5.67 -13.09 -14.16
C ASP A 24 -5.12 -11.73 -13.73
N ASN A 25 -5.98 -10.71 -13.63
CA ASN A 25 -5.61 -9.37 -13.17
C ASN A 25 -5.74 -9.16 -11.66
N LEU A 26 -6.35 -10.09 -10.92
CA LEU A 26 -6.58 -9.96 -9.48
C LEU A 26 -5.29 -9.70 -8.68
N PRO A 27 -4.14 -10.35 -8.95
CA PRO A 27 -2.89 -10.06 -8.22
C PRO A 27 -2.45 -8.59 -8.30
N ALA A 28 -2.74 -7.88 -9.40
CA ALA A 28 -2.37 -6.49 -9.58
C ALA A 28 -3.06 -5.56 -8.57
N TYR A 29 -4.23 -5.95 -8.04
CA TYR A 29 -4.94 -5.19 -7.01
C TYR A 29 -4.25 -5.24 -5.65
N PHE A 30 -3.37 -6.21 -5.40
CA PHE A 30 -2.63 -6.36 -4.14
C PHE A 30 -1.22 -5.79 -4.21
N ASP A 31 -0.73 -5.39 -5.39
CA ASP A 31 0.51 -4.66 -5.55
C ASP A 31 0.22 -3.15 -5.56
N PRO A 32 0.67 -2.38 -4.55
CA PRO A 32 0.45 -0.94 -4.51
C PRO A 32 1.06 -0.18 -5.70
N ALA A 33 1.98 -0.76 -6.47
CA ALA A 33 2.48 -0.15 -7.71
C ALA A 33 1.51 -0.29 -8.89
N LEU A 34 0.69 -1.35 -8.90
CA LEU A 34 -0.18 -1.72 -10.02
C LEU A 34 -1.67 -1.48 -9.74
N ALA A 35 -2.07 -1.49 -8.46
CA ALA A 35 -3.46 -1.37 -8.06
C ALA A 35 -4.12 -0.11 -8.64
N PRO A 36 -5.40 -0.16 -9.05
CA PRO A 36 -6.14 1.02 -9.45
C PRO A 36 -6.13 2.12 -8.37
N ALA A 37 -6.10 3.38 -8.80
CA ALA A 37 -5.93 4.54 -7.90
C ALA A 37 -7.04 4.66 -6.85
N ASP A 38 -8.26 4.30 -7.24
CA ASP A 38 -9.48 4.27 -6.43
C ASP A 38 -9.55 3.08 -5.48
N PHE A 39 -8.85 1.99 -5.80
CA PHE A 39 -8.74 0.80 -4.93
C PHE A 39 -7.66 0.94 -3.86
N LEU A 40 -6.60 1.71 -4.15
CA LEU A 40 -5.45 1.88 -3.25
C LEU A 40 -5.82 2.32 -1.81
N PRO A 41 -6.78 3.25 -1.59
CA PRO A 41 -7.21 3.61 -0.23
C PRO A 41 -7.82 2.44 0.54
N TRP A 42 -8.56 1.57 -0.14
CA TRP A 42 -9.11 0.37 0.49
C TRP A 42 -8.01 -0.62 0.86
N LEU A 43 -7.06 -0.86 -0.05
CA LEU A 43 -5.88 -1.71 0.23
C LEU A 43 -5.06 -1.15 1.41
N ALA A 44 -4.94 0.17 1.54
CA ALA A 44 -4.21 0.81 2.63
C ALA A 44 -4.76 0.46 4.02
N THR A 45 -6.09 0.28 4.12
CA THR A 45 -6.74 -0.11 5.38
C THR A 45 -6.26 -1.48 5.88
N TRP A 46 -5.91 -2.39 4.97
CA TRP A 46 -5.43 -3.73 5.32
C TRP A 46 -4.06 -3.70 6.00
N VAL A 47 -3.23 -2.72 5.64
CA VAL A 47 -1.88 -2.54 6.19
C VAL A 47 -1.82 -1.46 7.27
N GLY A 48 -2.98 -0.97 7.74
CA GLY A 48 -3.07 0.01 8.83
C GLY A 48 -2.53 1.39 8.46
N VAL A 49 -2.69 1.80 7.20
CA VAL A 49 -2.29 3.13 6.71
C VAL A 49 -3.54 3.95 6.37
N ASP A 50 -3.62 5.15 6.95
CA ASP A 50 -4.52 6.19 6.47
C ASP A 50 -3.79 7.05 5.45
N ILE A 51 -4.29 7.03 4.21
CA ILE A 51 -3.76 7.86 3.12
C ILE A 51 -4.45 9.22 3.14
N ASP A 52 -3.65 10.29 3.11
CA ASP A 52 -4.17 11.61 2.77
C ASP A 52 -4.35 11.72 1.24
N ARG A 53 -5.59 11.98 0.80
CA ARG A 53 -5.91 12.12 -0.63
C ARG A 53 -5.26 13.35 -1.28
N ALA A 54 -4.78 14.31 -0.49
CA ALA A 54 -4.03 15.45 -0.99
C ALA A 54 -2.61 15.09 -1.42
N TRP A 55 -2.09 13.92 -1.02
CA TRP A 55 -0.75 13.48 -1.40
C TRP A 55 -0.66 13.12 -2.89
N PRO A 56 0.49 13.35 -3.54
CA PRO A 56 0.78 12.79 -4.85
C PRO A 56 0.57 11.27 -4.87
N GLN A 57 0.02 10.73 -5.94
CA GLN A 57 -0.33 9.31 -6.04
C GLN A 57 0.89 8.41 -5.82
N GLU A 58 2.06 8.83 -6.27
CA GLU A 58 3.33 8.12 -6.09
C GLU A 58 3.68 7.97 -4.60
N LEU A 59 3.45 9.02 -3.80
CA LEU A 59 3.66 8.97 -2.35
C LEU A 59 2.63 8.06 -1.69
N GLN A 60 1.36 8.15 -2.09
CA GLN A 60 0.31 7.24 -1.59
C GLN A 60 0.71 5.77 -1.81
N ARG A 61 1.13 5.41 -3.03
CA ARG A 61 1.59 4.06 -3.36
C ARG A 61 2.82 3.65 -2.55
N ALA A 62 3.80 4.54 -2.42
CA ALA A 62 5.03 4.25 -1.68
C ALA A 62 4.78 4.02 -0.18
N VAL A 63 3.88 4.79 0.44
CA VAL A 63 3.50 4.61 1.85
C VAL A 63 2.81 3.27 2.07
N VAL A 64 1.86 2.89 1.21
CA VAL A 64 1.20 1.57 1.31
C VAL A 64 2.20 0.44 1.09
N ALA A 65 3.06 0.54 0.08
CA ALA A 65 4.09 -0.48 -0.23
C ALA A 65 5.07 -0.69 0.93
N ARG A 66 5.47 0.38 1.62
CA ARG A 66 6.43 0.31 2.74
C ARG A 66 5.76 0.18 4.11
N ALA A 67 4.43 0.16 4.16
CA ALA A 67 3.66 0.17 5.41
C ALA A 67 4.16 -0.90 6.39
N VAL A 68 4.20 -2.17 5.97
CA VAL A 68 4.58 -3.28 6.85
C VAL A 68 6.01 -3.13 7.38
N GLU A 69 6.95 -2.69 6.55
CA GLU A 69 8.34 -2.44 6.99
C GLU A 69 8.40 -1.31 8.03
N LEU A 70 7.71 -0.20 7.77
CA LEU A 70 7.66 0.95 8.69
C LEU A 70 7.00 0.59 10.02
N HIS A 71 5.96 -0.24 9.99
CA HIS A 71 5.29 -0.74 11.19
C HIS A 71 6.24 -1.56 12.08
N ARG A 72 7.13 -2.37 11.49
CA ARG A 72 8.13 -3.15 12.26
C ARG A 72 9.08 -2.27 13.07
N TRP A 73 9.37 -1.07 12.58
CA TRP A 73 10.27 -0.12 13.22
C TRP A 73 9.55 1.01 13.96
N ARG A 74 8.23 0.94 14.11
CA ARG A 74 7.44 1.95 14.81
C ARG A 74 7.99 2.17 16.22
N GLY A 75 8.15 3.44 16.60
CA GLY A 75 8.69 3.83 17.91
C GLY A 75 10.22 3.76 18.02
N THR A 76 10.94 3.42 16.95
CA THR A 76 12.41 3.44 16.94
C THR A 76 12.95 4.68 16.21
N ARG A 77 14.20 5.05 16.49
CA ARG A 77 14.95 6.06 15.72
C ARG A 77 14.88 5.78 14.22
N ARG A 78 15.16 4.54 13.81
CA ARG A 78 15.13 4.13 12.40
C ARG A 78 13.75 4.35 11.78
N GLY A 79 12.70 3.90 12.46
CA GLY A 79 11.33 4.06 11.97
C GLY A 79 10.95 5.52 11.77
N LEU A 80 11.31 6.39 12.72
CA LEU A 80 11.05 7.83 12.61
C LEU A 80 11.81 8.47 11.44
N VAL A 81 13.10 8.16 11.28
CA VAL A 81 13.92 8.68 10.17
C VAL A 81 13.37 8.20 8.82
N GLU A 82 13.07 6.91 8.66
CA GLU A 82 12.53 6.36 7.41
C GLU A 82 11.14 6.94 7.08
N HIS A 83 10.29 7.15 8.08
CA HIS A 83 8.97 7.74 7.88
C HIS A 83 9.07 9.21 7.44
N LEU A 84 9.95 9.99 8.07
CA LEU A 84 10.19 11.39 7.68
C LEU A 84 10.78 11.50 6.28
N ARG A 85 11.73 10.62 5.93
CA ARG A 85 12.31 10.55 4.60
C ARG A 85 11.25 10.21 3.55
N LEU A 86 10.38 9.25 3.83
CA LEU A 86 9.35 8.83 2.88
C LEU A 86 8.30 9.94 2.66
N CYS A 87 7.74 10.50 3.73
CA CYS A 87 6.62 11.43 3.64
C CYS A 87 7.05 12.86 3.26
N PHE A 88 8.27 13.27 3.65
CA PHE A 88 8.72 14.66 3.50
C PHE A 88 10.01 14.81 2.68
N GLY A 89 10.64 13.71 2.26
CA GLY A 89 11.90 13.76 1.50
C GLY A 89 13.09 14.27 2.31
N VAL A 90 12.98 14.37 3.63
CA VAL A 90 14.01 14.94 4.50
C VAL A 90 14.90 13.88 5.12
N HIS A 91 16.19 14.21 5.30
CA HIS A 91 17.10 13.42 6.11
C HIS A 91 17.09 13.98 7.55
N ALA A 92 16.57 13.20 8.49
CA ALA A 92 16.51 13.57 9.90
C ALA A 92 17.64 12.90 10.71
N ASP A 93 18.26 13.67 11.61
CA ASP A 93 19.09 13.15 12.71
C ASP A 93 18.28 13.22 14.00
N VAL A 94 17.99 12.06 14.60
CA VAL A 94 17.14 11.98 15.79
C VAL A 94 18.02 11.69 17.00
N ARG A 95 18.16 12.68 17.88
CA ARG A 95 18.91 12.58 19.13
C ARG A 95 17.94 12.39 20.28
N ASP A 96 18.17 11.34 21.05
CA ASP A 96 17.45 11.10 22.30
C ASP A 96 18.49 11.23 23.42
N GLY A 97 18.42 12.34 24.16
CA GLY A 97 19.22 12.51 25.36
C GLY A 97 18.48 11.77 26.46
N GLY A 98 18.94 10.58 26.84
CA GLY A 98 18.25 9.65 27.75
C GLY A 98 17.98 10.14 29.19
N GLY A 99 17.84 11.43 29.43
CA GLY A 99 17.36 12.03 30.67
C GLY A 99 15.92 12.52 30.51
N VAL A 100 15.03 12.02 31.35
CA VAL A 100 13.71 12.62 31.56
C VAL A 100 13.91 13.88 32.39
N ALA A 101 13.80 15.06 31.76
CA ALA A 101 13.71 16.32 32.49
C ALA A 101 12.25 16.64 32.77
N TRP A 102 11.89 16.67 34.06
CA TRP A 102 10.58 17.14 34.52
C TRP A 102 10.81 18.33 35.46
N SER A 103 9.92 19.33 35.39
CA SER A 103 9.89 20.46 36.31
C SER A 103 8.72 20.30 37.27
N ALA A 104 8.97 20.50 38.57
CA ALA A 104 7.91 20.63 39.58
C ALA A 104 7.48 22.09 39.80
N GLY A 105 8.14 23.05 39.14
CA GLY A 105 7.81 24.48 39.20
C GLY A 105 7.27 24.98 37.85
N PRO A 106 6.32 25.93 37.84
CA PRO A 106 5.96 26.64 36.61
C PRO A 106 7.17 27.46 36.12
N GLY A 107 7.36 27.48 34.80
CA GLY A 107 8.30 28.37 34.10
C GLY A 107 7.70 29.72 33.79
#